data_AF-A0A9X1R275-F1
#
_entry.id   AF-A0A9X1R275-F1
#
_cell.length_a   1.000
_cell.length_b   1.000
_cell.length_c   1.000
_cell.angle_alpha   90.00
_cell.angle_beta   90.00
_cell.angle_gamma   90.00
#
_symmetry.space_group_name_H-M   'P 1'
#
loop_
_entity.id
_entity.type
_entity.pdbx_description
1 polymer ?
#
loop_
_entity_poly.entity_id
_entity_poly.type
_entity_poly.pdbx_seq_one_letter_code
_entity_poly.pdbx_strand_id
1 'polypeptide(L)'
;MKFYIVLTLFLLSNTIMGQNFHTEFEYDNKTNNGITIKNSYPKGGQRYTTTNGKEYVYVTFWTCITNKASSNLELEINFSTNSFVIPSEPNINFNLFLPNDEMILEKEKLPNYGLDIISFLDENIDKPSKLKTVIEPNSSYLFYSVVISNQGVNGTIRAGFELQKEELIYKINSHEINCGKIIIK
;
A
#
# COMPACT_ATOMS: atom_id res chain seq x y z
N MET A 1 -16.76 -61.45 -22.46
CA MET A 1 -17.17 -60.13 -21.93
C MET A 1 -15.95 -59.50 -21.28
N LYS A 2 -15.34 -58.47 -21.87
CA LYS A 2 -14.15 -57.80 -21.32
C LYS A 2 -14.59 -56.56 -20.56
N PHE A 3 -14.41 -56.54 -19.24
CA PHE A 3 -14.66 -55.36 -18.40
C PHE A 3 -13.44 -54.45 -18.41
N TYR A 4 -13.61 -53.21 -18.87
CA TYR A 4 -12.62 -52.16 -18.74
C TYR A 4 -12.95 -51.37 -17.48
N ILE A 5 -12.09 -51.48 -16.46
CA ILE A 5 -12.14 -50.64 -15.26
C ILE A 5 -11.37 -49.37 -15.58
N VAL A 6 -12.07 -48.24 -15.68
CA VAL A 6 -11.46 -46.91 -15.78
C VAL A 6 -11.30 -46.37 -14.35
N LEU A 7 -10.06 -46.25 -13.90
CA LEU A 7 -9.71 -45.63 -12.63
C LEU A 7 -9.48 -44.13 -12.86
N THR A 8 -10.49 -43.31 -12.57
CA THR A 8 -10.34 -41.85 -12.54
C THR A 8 -9.69 -41.42 -11.22
N LEU A 9 -8.45 -40.97 -11.31
CA LEU A 9 -7.70 -40.39 -10.20
C LEU A 9 -8.12 -38.91 -10.04
N PHE A 10 -8.92 -38.59 -9.03
CA PHE A 10 -9.20 -37.20 -8.64
C PHE A 10 -8.02 -36.65 -7.83
N LEU A 11 -7.16 -35.86 -8.48
CA LEU A 11 -6.12 -35.07 -7.80
C LEU A 11 -6.77 -33.82 -7.20
N LEU A 12 -7.12 -33.88 -5.91
CA LEU A 12 -7.45 -32.70 -5.13
C LEU A 12 -6.16 -31.92 -4.84
N SER A 13 -5.92 -30.84 -5.59
CA SER A 13 -4.86 -29.90 -5.26
C SER A 13 -5.34 -28.98 -4.14
N ASN A 14 -4.78 -29.14 -2.94
CA ASN A 14 -4.92 -28.15 -1.89
C ASN A 14 -4.02 -26.97 -2.25
N THR A 15 -4.59 -25.90 -2.82
CA THR A 15 -3.87 -24.63 -2.95
C THR A 15 -3.71 -24.03 -1.55
N ILE A 16 -2.54 -24.24 -0.93
CA ILE A 16 -2.12 -23.41 0.20
C ILE A 16 -1.89 -22.02 -0.37
N MET A 17 -2.89 -21.15 -0.27
CA MET A 17 -2.79 -19.76 -0.66
C MET A 17 -1.91 -19.07 0.38
N GLY A 18 -0.64 -18.80 0.02
CA GLY A 18 0.27 -18.03 0.85
C GLY A 18 -0.28 -16.64 1.15
N GLN A 19 0.19 -16.04 2.24
CA GLN A 19 -0.16 -14.67 2.60
C GLN A 19 0.31 -13.70 1.50
N ASN A 20 -0.61 -12.99 0.84
CA ASN A 20 -0.28 -12.08 -0.26
C ASN A 20 0.06 -10.65 0.19
N PHE A 21 -0.04 -10.36 1.49
CA PHE A 21 0.24 -9.06 2.10
C PHE A 21 1.41 -9.16 3.09
N HIS A 22 2.05 -8.02 3.38
CA HIS A 22 3.24 -7.94 4.22
C HIS A 22 2.90 -7.83 5.70
N THR A 23 1.97 -6.94 6.07
CA THR A 23 1.54 -6.72 7.45
C THR A 23 0.03 -6.62 7.54
N GLU A 24 -0.52 -7.08 8.65
CA GLU A 24 -1.90 -6.84 9.05
C GLU A 24 -1.91 -6.36 10.50
N PHE A 25 -2.67 -5.30 10.75
CA PHE A 25 -2.92 -4.77 12.08
C PHE A 25 -4.41 -4.81 12.34
N GLU A 26 -4.80 -5.45 13.44
CA GLU A 26 -6.16 -5.42 13.95
C GLU A 26 -6.20 -4.57 15.22
N TYR A 27 -7.18 -3.67 15.29
CA TYR A 27 -7.34 -2.75 16.41
C TYR A 27 -8.60 -3.12 17.20
N ASP A 28 -8.41 -3.42 18.48
CA ASP A 28 -9.45 -3.82 19.44
C ASP A 28 -9.54 -2.83 20.64
N ASN A 29 -8.75 -1.76 20.60
CA ASN A 29 -8.75 -0.74 21.63
C ASN A 29 -10.04 0.09 21.59
N LYS A 30 -10.38 0.76 22.70
CA LYS A 30 -11.63 1.51 22.84
C LYS A 30 -11.91 2.54 21.74
N THR A 31 -10.87 3.12 21.14
CA THR A 31 -10.98 4.21 20.15
C THR A 31 -11.02 3.70 18.71
N ASN A 32 -10.32 2.60 18.42
CA ASN A 32 -10.10 2.09 17.06
C ASN A 32 -10.73 0.71 16.85
N ASN A 33 -11.57 0.26 17.77
CA ASN A 33 -12.16 -1.08 17.74
C ASN A 33 -12.85 -1.36 16.40
N GLY A 34 -12.46 -2.46 15.75
CA GLY A 34 -13.04 -2.89 14.49
C GLY A 34 -12.33 -2.35 13.24
N ILE A 35 -11.24 -1.61 13.39
CA ILE A 35 -10.39 -1.23 12.24
C ILE A 35 -9.38 -2.34 11.96
N THR A 36 -9.19 -2.68 10.68
CA THR A 36 -8.07 -3.53 10.23
C THR A 36 -7.32 -2.82 9.11
N ILE A 37 -5.98 -2.81 9.18
CA ILE A 37 -5.10 -2.25 8.14
C ILE A 37 -4.21 -3.36 7.58
N LYS A 38 -4.27 -3.59 6.27
CA LYS A 38 -3.40 -4.52 5.54
C LYS A 38 -2.52 -3.74 4.59
N ASN A 39 -1.22 -4.03 4.60
CA ASN A 39 -0.25 -3.41 3.69
C ASN A 39 0.40 -4.46 2.80
N SER A 40 0.61 -4.12 1.54
CA SER A 40 1.22 -5.00 0.56
C SER A 40 2.73 -5.15 0.74
N TYR A 41 3.29 -6.14 0.05
CA TYR A 41 4.71 -6.12 -0.28
C TYR A 41 5.04 -4.96 -1.26
N PRO A 42 6.31 -4.54 -1.38
CA PRO A 42 6.73 -3.62 -2.42
C PRO A 42 6.66 -4.25 -3.81
N LYS A 43 6.21 -3.49 -4.81
CA LYS A 43 6.47 -3.76 -6.23
C LYS A 43 7.10 -2.54 -6.87
N GLY A 44 8.19 -2.75 -7.62
CA GLY A 44 8.91 -1.67 -8.27
C GLY A 44 10.42 -1.89 -8.18
N GLY A 45 11.17 -0.82 -7.95
CA GLY A 45 12.63 -0.79 -7.91
C GLY A 45 13.27 -0.39 -9.23
N GLN A 46 12.47 -0.03 -10.23
CA GLN A 46 12.97 0.50 -11.50
C GLN A 46 13.28 2.00 -11.40
N ARG A 47 14.12 2.47 -12.32
CA ARG A 47 14.43 3.89 -12.48
C ARG A 47 13.32 4.60 -13.24
N TYR A 48 13.08 5.84 -12.88
CA TYR A 48 12.27 6.81 -13.60
C TYR A 48 13.13 8.05 -13.83
N THR A 49 13.11 8.57 -15.06
CA THR A 49 13.84 9.78 -15.44
C THR A 49 12.81 10.80 -15.91
N THR A 50 12.76 11.94 -15.23
CA THR A 50 11.89 13.06 -15.61
C THR A 50 12.35 13.66 -16.94
N THR A 51 11.48 14.45 -17.57
CA THR A 51 11.79 15.21 -18.80
C THR A 51 12.96 16.18 -18.64
N ASN A 52 13.24 16.66 -17.42
CA ASN A 52 14.40 17.52 -17.12
C ASN A 52 15.68 16.73 -16.73
N GLY A 53 15.67 15.40 -16.86
CA GLY A 53 16.83 14.54 -16.66
C GLY A 53 17.10 14.14 -15.21
N LYS A 54 16.20 14.45 -14.27
CA LYS A 54 16.33 14.01 -12.87
C LYS A 54 15.90 12.55 -12.74
N GLU A 55 16.74 11.76 -12.08
CA GLU A 55 16.50 10.34 -11.92
C GLU A 55 15.98 10.01 -10.52
N TYR A 56 15.08 9.03 -10.48
CA TYR A 56 14.46 8.50 -9.28
C TYR A 56 14.37 6.97 -9.36
N VAL A 57 14.24 6.32 -8.22
CA VAL A 57 13.80 4.94 -8.09
C VAL A 57 12.44 4.94 -7.41
N TYR A 58 11.47 4.17 -7.92
CA TYR A 58 10.13 4.14 -7.34
C TYR A 58 9.75 2.75 -6.82
N VAL A 59 8.88 2.73 -5.81
CA VAL A 59 8.25 1.52 -5.28
C VAL A 59 6.77 1.82 -5.01
N THR A 60 5.92 0.93 -5.50
CA THR A 60 4.46 0.98 -5.35
C THR A 60 4.01 -0.02 -4.29
N PHE A 61 3.07 0.41 -3.47
CA PHE A 61 2.39 -0.37 -2.46
C PHE A 61 0.87 -0.21 -2.60
N TRP A 62 0.11 -1.15 -2.06
CA TRP A 62 -1.30 -0.96 -1.77
C TRP A 62 -1.57 -1.14 -0.28
N THR A 63 -2.60 -0.45 0.20
CA THR A 63 -3.13 -0.60 1.55
C THR A 63 -4.64 -0.81 1.49
N CYS A 64 -5.13 -1.74 2.31
CA CYS A 64 -6.55 -1.98 2.51
C CYS A 64 -6.91 -1.63 3.95
N ILE A 65 -7.84 -0.70 4.14
CA ILE A 65 -8.41 -0.36 5.44
C ILE A 65 -9.83 -0.90 5.49
N THR A 66 -10.12 -1.73 6.48
CA THR A 66 -11.43 -2.35 6.68
C THR A 66 -12.08 -1.77 7.92
N ASN A 67 -13.32 -1.33 7.77
CA ASN A 67 -14.18 -0.88 8.85
C ASN A 67 -15.14 -2.02 9.23
N LYS A 68 -14.87 -2.72 10.33
CA LYS A 68 -15.76 -3.74 10.92
C LYS A 68 -16.72 -3.16 11.96
N ALA A 69 -16.68 -1.83 12.20
CA ALA A 69 -17.57 -1.16 13.13
C ALA A 69 -18.96 -0.94 12.51
N SER A 70 -19.94 -0.58 13.34
CA SER A 70 -21.32 -0.30 12.92
C SER A 70 -21.54 1.14 12.44
N SER A 71 -20.50 1.98 12.45
CA SER A 71 -20.57 3.38 12.04
C SER A 71 -19.47 3.73 11.04
N ASN A 72 -19.58 4.89 10.41
CA ASN A 72 -18.71 5.29 9.31
C ASN A 72 -17.32 5.63 9.82
N LEU A 73 -16.31 5.27 9.01
CA LEU A 73 -14.91 5.55 9.28
C LEU A 73 -14.42 6.65 8.34
N GLU A 74 -14.06 7.81 8.87
CA GLU A 74 -13.47 8.88 8.09
C GLU A 74 -11.96 8.71 8.01
N LEU A 75 -11.43 8.63 6.78
CA LEU A 75 -10.01 8.52 6.48
C LEU A 75 -9.53 9.82 5.82
N GLU A 76 -8.47 10.39 6.37
CA GLU A 76 -7.76 11.52 5.78
C GLU A 76 -6.25 11.27 5.79
N ILE A 77 -5.61 11.38 4.63
CA ILE A 77 -4.17 11.24 4.44
C ILE A 77 -3.66 12.39 3.58
N ASN A 78 -2.57 13.01 3.97
CA ASN A 78 -1.93 14.09 3.22
C ASN A 78 -0.42 13.88 3.17
N PHE A 79 0.16 13.88 1.96
CA PHE A 79 1.61 13.92 1.77
C PHE A 79 2.03 15.25 1.13
N SER A 80 3.01 15.90 1.75
CA SER A 80 3.61 17.13 1.24
C SER A 80 4.59 16.85 0.10
N THR A 81 4.93 17.88 -0.66
CA THR A 81 5.99 17.83 -1.68
C THR A 81 7.40 17.83 -1.09
N ASN A 82 7.55 18.08 0.20
CA ASN A 82 8.87 18.15 0.84
C ASN A 82 9.49 16.76 0.89
N SER A 83 10.72 16.67 0.40
CA SER A 83 11.50 15.45 0.57
C SER A 83 11.93 15.29 2.03
N PHE A 84 12.14 14.04 2.45
CA PHE A 84 12.69 13.70 3.76
C PHE A 84 13.80 12.65 3.62
N VAL A 85 14.58 12.48 4.67
CA VAL A 85 15.60 11.42 4.77
C VAL A 85 15.19 10.45 5.87
N ILE A 86 15.58 9.19 5.75
CA ILE A 86 15.41 8.20 6.81
C ILE A 86 16.76 7.92 7.49
N PRO A 87 16.79 7.59 8.80
CA PRO A 87 18.06 7.39 9.52
C PRO A 87 18.98 6.34 8.92
N SER A 88 18.43 5.30 8.30
CA SER A 88 19.21 4.23 7.64
C SER A 88 19.84 4.66 6.31
N GLU A 89 19.33 5.73 5.69
CA GLU A 89 19.75 6.22 4.37
C GLU A 89 19.83 7.76 4.38
N PRO A 90 20.75 8.36 5.17
CA PRO A 90 20.75 9.79 5.47
C PRO A 90 21.08 10.69 4.26
N ASN A 91 21.59 10.11 3.17
CA ASN A 91 21.97 10.83 1.95
C ASN A 91 20.94 10.67 0.82
N ILE A 92 19.85 9.94 1.07
CA ILE A 92 18.82 9.64 0.09
C ILE A 92 17.57 10.42 0.44
N ASN A 93 17.11 11.23 -0.51
CA ASN A 93 15.87 11.99 -0.39
C ASN A 93 14.72 11.14 -0.89
N PHE A 94 13.70 11.02 -0.04
CA PHE A 94 12.46 10.31 -0.32
C PHE A 94 11.31 11.28 -0.51
N ASN A 95 10.37 10.91 -1.38
CA ASN A 95 9.08 11.58 -1.54
C ASN A 95 7.96 10.54 -1.54
N LEU A 96 6.76 10.98 -1.12
CA LEU A 96 5.59 10.13 -0.93
C LEU A 96 4.39 10.64 -1.71
N PHE A 97 3.67 9.71 -2.33
CA PHE A 97 2.49 10.02 -3.14
C PHE A 97 1.35 9.04 -2.91
N LEU A 98 0.13 9.55 -3.08
CA LEU A 98 -1.13 8.82 -3.11
C LEU A 98 -1.74 8.98 -4.52
N PRO A 99 -1.53 8.02 -5.41
CA PRO A 99 -2.27 7.94 -6.66
C PRO A 99 -3.78 7.87 -6.41
N ASN A 100 -4.56 8.57 -7.25
CA ASN A 100 -6.03 8.55 -7.17
C ASN A 100 -6.66 7.38 -7.92
N ASP A 101 -5.85 6.62 -8.67
CA ASP A 101 -6.28 5.40 -9.35
C ASP A 101 -6.90 4.40 -8.38
N GLU A 102 -7.99 3.78 -8.82
CA GLU A 102 -8.66 2.74 -8.04
C GLU A 102 -7.77 1.50 -7.93
N MET A 103 -7.49 1.10 -6.69
CA MET A 103 -6.83 -0.17 -6.40
C MET A 103 -7.87 -1.25 -6.12
N ILE A 104 -7.75 -2.39 -6.80
CA ILE A 104 -8.60 -3.58 -6.61
C ILE A 104 -7.73 -4.84 -6.52
N LEU A 105 -8.23 -5.89 -5.87
CA LEU A 105 -7.46 -7.11 -5.60
C LEU A 105 -7.04 -7.85 -6.88
N GLU A 106 -7.80 -7.73 -7.97
CA GLU A 106 -7.47 -8.33 -9.26
C GLU A 106 -6.16 -7.78 -9.83
N LYS A 107 -5.83 -6.53 -9.51
CA LYS A 107 -4.57 -5.90 -9.91
C LYS A 107 -3.38 -6.37 -9.06
N GLU A 108 -3.60 -7.11 -7.97
CA GLU A 108 -2.54 -7.57 -7.06
C GLU A 108 -1.43 -8.33 -7.80
N LYS A 109 -1.77 -9.09 -8.85
CA LYS A 109 -0.79 -9.89 -9.61
C LYS A 109 -0.06 -9.08 -10.69
N LEU A 110 -0.57 -7.91 -11.07
CA LEU A 110 0.00 -7.10 -12.14
C LEU A 110 1.31 -6.41 -11.71
N PRO A 111 2.20 -6.07 -12.66
CA PRO A 111 3.34 -5.18 -12.42
C PRO A 111 2.88 -3.88 -11.77
N ASN A 112 3.61 -3.39 -10.77
CA ASN A 112 3.26 -2.20 -9.98
C ASN A 112 1.80 -2.17 -9.49
N TYR A 113 1.21 -3.34 -9.26
CA TYR A 113 -0.19 -3.48 -8.89
C TYR A 113 -1.17 -2.85 -9.90
N GLY A 114 -0.82 -2.86 -11.19
CA GLY A 114 -1.64 -2.32 -12.27
C GLY A 114 -1.70 -0.80 -12.34
N LEU A 115 -0.91 -0.10 -11.53
CA LEU A 115 -0.75 1.36 -11.60
C LEU A 115 0.17 1.74 -12.76
N ASP A 116 -0.29 2.68 -13.60
CA ASP A 116 0.59 3.37 -14.56
C ASP A 116 1.43 4.42 -13.82
N ILE A 117 2.45 3.93 -13.14
CA ILE A 117 3.32 4.75 -12.30
C ILE A 117 4.06 5.83 -13.07
N ILE A 118 4.38 5.59 -14.35
CA ILE A 118 5.16 6.54 -15.16
C ILE A 118 4.28 7.75 -15.49
N SER A 119 3.08 7.51 -16.03
CA SER A 119 2.12 8.58 -16.31
C SER A 119 1.77 9.35 -15.04
N PHE A 120 1.59 8.65 -13.92
CA PHE A 120 1.32 9.29 -12.62
C PHE A 120 2.44 10.25 -12.21
N LEU A 121 3.71 9.80 -12.26
CA LEU A 121 4.85 10.61 -11.84
C LEU A 121 5.08 11.80 -12.77
N ASP A 122 4.94 11.62 -14.08
CA ASP A 122 5.07 12.71 -15.06
C ASP A 122 4.11 13.88 -14.76
N GLU A 123 2.91 13.56 -14.28
CA GLU A 123 1.90 14.58 -13.97
C GLU A 123 1.99 15.14 -12.54
N ASN A 124 2.51 14.36 -11.57
CA ASN A 124 2.31 14.63 -10.15
C ASN A 124 3.58 14.73 -9.30
N ILE A 125 4.77 14.51 -9.84
CA ILE A 125 6.01 14.43 -9.03
C ILE A 125 6.31 15.69 -8.20
N ASP A 126 5.87 16.87 -8.66
CA ASP A 126 6.06 18.16 -7.96
C ASP A 126 4.79 18.64 -7.24
N LYS A 127 3.77 17.80 -7.10
CA LYS A 127 2.47 18.14 -6.49
C LYS A 127 2.25 17.38 -5.19
N PRO A 128 1.59 18.00 -4.18
CA PRO A 128 1.17 17.27 -3.01
C PRO A 128 0.07 16.28 -3.38
N SER A 129 -0.08 15.22 -2.59
CA SER A 129 -1.13 14.22 -2.77
C SER A 129 -1.98 14.09 -1.51
N LYS A 130 -3.26 13.80 -1.67
CA LYS A 130 -4.21 13.69 -0.57
C LYS A 130 -5.24 12.62 -0.86
N LEU A 131 -5.69 11.95 0.19
CA LEU A 131 -6.83 11.04 0.17
C LEU A 131 -7.79 11.46 1.27
N LYS A 132 -9.06 11.66 0.90
CA LYS A 132 -10.14 11.86 1.87
C LYS A 132 -11.33 11.02 1.45
N THR A 133 -11.75 10.09 2.30
CA THR A 133 -12.86 9.18 2.00
C THR A 133 -13.59 8.77 3.28
N VAL A 134 -14.78 8.21 3.09
CA VAL A 134 -15.59 7.59 4.14
C VAL A 134 -15.69 6.10 3.83
N ILE A 135 -15.33 5.26 4.78
CA ILE A 135 -15.45 3.81 4.68
C ILE A 135 -16.69 3.40 5.47
N GLU A 136 -17.71 2.95 4.75
CA GLU A 136 -19.00 2.54 5.31
C GLU A 136 -18.84 1.34 6.27
N PRO A 137 -19.82 1.10 7.17
CA PRO A 137 -19.81 -0.07 8.06
C PRO A 137 -19.65 -1.37 7.27
N ASN A 138 -18.85 -2.29 7.82
CA ASN A 138 -18.54 -3.60 7.23
C ASN A 138 -17.97 -3.55 5.81
N SER A 139 -17.30 -2.45 5.44
CA SER A 139 -16.70 -2.23 4.12
C SER A 139 -15.20 -2.01 4.20
N SER A 140 -14.53 -2.15 3.06
CA SER A 140 -13.09 -1.94 2.91
C SER A 140 -12.79 -0.92 1.84
N TYR A 141 -11.69 -0.19 2.00
CA TYR A 141 -11.18 0.75 1.01
C TYR A 141 -9.72 0.41 0.69
N LEU A 142 -9.44 0.22 -0.59
CA LEU A 142 -8.12 -0.09 -1.12
C LEU A 142 -7.56 1.12 -1.88
N PHE A 143 -6.30 1.43 -1.64
CA PHE A 143 -5.63 2.55 -2.31
C PHE A 143 -4.13 2.29 -2.47
N TYR A 144 -3.51 3.03 -3.38
CA TYR A 144 -2.07 2.98 -3.62
C TYR A 144 -1.31 3.93 -2.71
N SER A 145 -0.06 3.58 -2.42
CA SER A 145 0.96 4.54 -2.02
C SER A 145 2.24 4.30 -2.81
N VAL A 146 2.95 5.38 -3.12
CA VAL A 146 4.18 5.36 -3.90
C VAL A 146 5.27 6.05 -3.11
N VAL A 147 6.40 5.36 -2.98
CA VAL A 147 7.65 5.92 -2.46
C VAL A 147 8.59 6.12 -3.64
N ILE A 148 9.16 7.31 -3.80
CA ILE A 148 10.29 7.51 -4.70
C ILE A 148 11.52 7.97 -3.92
N SER A 149 12.69 7.63 -4.42
CA SER A 149 13.99 8.08 -3.89
C SER A 149 14.87 8.62 -5.00
N ASN A 150 15.68 9.64 -4.72
CA ASN A 150 16.62 10.20 -5.71
C ASN A 150 17.80 9.27 -6.04
N GLN A 151 17.96 8.17 -5.30
CA GLN A 151 18.98 7.15 -5.47
C GLN A 151 18.42 5.78 -5.11
N GLY A 152 19.08 4.70 -5.55
CA GLY A 152 18.75 3.35 -5.06
C GLY A 152 19.11 3.20 -3.59
N VAL A 153 18.32 2.42 -2.85
CA VAL A 153 18.56 2.12 -1.43
C VAL A 153 19.25 0.78 -1.24
N ASN A 154 19.93 0.59 -0.12
CA ASN A 154 20.51 -0.71 0.22
C ASN A 154 19.43 -1.61 0.83
N GLY A 155 19.03 -2.63 0.05
CA GLY A 155 18.04 -3.62 0.49
C GLY A 155 16.62 -3.27 0.04
N THR A 156 15.63 -3.77 0.79
CA THR A 156 14.22 -3.66 0.41
C THR A 156 13.52 -2.56 1.19
N ILE A 157 12.84 -1.65 0.49
CA ILE A 157 11.88 -0.74 1.13
C ILE A 157 10.67 -1.56 1.60
N ARG A 158 10.42 -1.55 2.90
CA ARG A 158 9.17 -1.99 3.51
C ARG A 158 8.43 -0.76 3.97
N ALA A 159 7.19 -0.62 3.50
CA ALA A 159 6.34 0.47 3.89
C ALA A 159 4.90 0.02 4.13
N GLY A 160 4.17 0.80 4.91
CA GLY A 160 2.79 0.52 5.24
C GLY A 160 2.22 1.52 6.23
N PHE A 161 0.89 1.53 6.34
CA PHE A 161 0.18 2.33 7.33
C PHE A 161 -0.05 1.56 8.62
N GLU A 162 0.03 2.28 9.73
CA GLU A 162 -0.24 1.82 11.09
C GLU A 162 -1.00 2.93 11.83
N LEU A 163 -1.94 2.58 12.70
CA LEU A 163 -2.54 3.51 13.65
C LEU A 163 -1.77 3.54 14.96
N GLN A 164 -1.49 4.76 15.42
CA GLN A 164 -1.03 5.04 16.77
C GLN A 164 -2.01 6.01 17.43
N LYS A 165 -2.87 5.50 18.32
CA LYS A 165 -4.06 6.22 18.80
C LYS A 165 -4.93 6.64 17.60
N GLU A 166 -5.28 7.91 17.45
CA GLU A 166 -6.09 8.43 16.34
C GLU A 166 -5.23 8.89 15.13
N GLU A 167 -3.90 8.85 15.27
CA GLU A 167 -2.97 9.26 14.21
C GLU A 167 -2.67 8.11 13.27
N LEU A 168 -2.71 8.42 11.97
CA LEU A 168 -2.30 7.50 10.92
C LEU A 168 -0.83 7.73 10.60
N ILE A 169 -0.01 6.71 10.81
CA ILE A 169 1.43 6.72 10.60
C ILE A 169 1.74 5.94 9.33
N TYR A 170 2.49 6.55 8.42
CA TYR A 170 3.14 5.83 7.33
C TYR A 170 4.57 5.49 7.74
N LYS A 171 4.91 4.21 7.75
CA LYS A 171 6.21 3.72 8.20
C LYS A 171 7.03 3.28 6.99
N ILE A 172 8.30 3.71 6.90
CA ILE A 172 9.27 3.25 5.90
C ILE A 172 10.52 2.76 6.60
N ASN A 173 10.86 1.47 6.51
CA ASN A 173 12.05 0.88 7.14
C ASN A 173 12.28 1.35 8.59
N SER A 174 11.20 1.44 9.37
CA SER A 174 11.16 1.92 10.77
C SER A 174 11.15 3.44 10.99
N HIS A 175 11.28 4.26 9.95
CA HIS A 175 11.03 5.69 10.05
C HIS A 175 9.51 5.96 10.00
N GLU A 176 9.00 6.74 10.95
CA GLU A 176 7.58 7.01 11.13
C GLU A 176 7.23 8.42 10.67
N ILE A 177 6.19 8.53 9.85
CA ILE A 177 5.68 9.79 9.30
C ILE A 177 4.22 9.89 9.69
N ASN A 178 3.88 10.86 10.54
CA ASN A 178 2.48 11.20 10.76
C ASN A 178 1.93 11.82 9.46
N CYS A 179 0.93 11.17 8.89
CA CYS A 179 0.43 11.48 7.55
C CYS A 179 -1.07 11.76 7.52
N GLY A 180 -1.77 11.61 8.63
CA GLY A 180 -3.22 11.65 8.62
C GLY A 180 -3.87 11.15 9.89
N LYS A 181 -5.14 10.85 9.78
CA LYS A 181 -5.97 10.40 10.90
C LYS A 181 -7.10 9.51 10.42
N ILE A 182 -7.58 8.69 11.33
CA ILE A 182 -8.78 7.87 11.15
C ILE A 182 -9.72 8.13 12.31
N ILE A 183 -10.98 8.44 12.01
CA ILE A 183 -12.00 8.78 13.01
C ILE A 183 -13.23 7.90 12.78
N ILE A 184 -13.63 7.16 13.81
CA ILE A 184 -14.93 6.47 13.85
C ILE A 184 -16.00 7.49 14.25
N LYS A 185 -17.06 7.61 13.47
CA LYS A 185 -18.21 8.50 13.76
C LYS A 185 -19.29 7.86 14.61
#